data_AF-A0A6M6E4M0-F1
#
_entry.id   AF-A0A6M6E4M0-F1
#
_cell.length_a   1.000
_cell.length_b   1.000
_cell.length_c   1.000
_cell.angle_alpha   90.00
_cell.angle_beta   90.00
_cell.angle_gamma   90.00
#
_symmetry.space_group_name_H-M   'P 1'
#
loop_
_entity.id
_entity.type
_entity.pdbx_description
1 polymer ?
#
loop_
_entity_poly.entity_id
_entity_poly.type
_entity_poly.pdbx_seq_one_letter_code
_entity_poly.pdbx_strand_id
1 'polypeptide(L)' 'MKGRVFNLVVLSLILSVMVVNNLPELYTFKTVFNGFAVTMLVFIGADYIYKYKTRHKNNH' A
#
# COMPACT_ATOMS: atom_id res chain seq x y z
N MET A 1 3.94 -18.11 1.58
CA MET A 1 4.56 -17.03 2.40
C MET A 1 4.51 -15.65 1.75
N LYS A 2 4.84 -15.48 0.45
CA LYS A 2 4.84 -14.16 -0.24
C LYS A 2 3.56 -13.33 -0.04
N GLY A 3 2.37 -13.94 -0.09
CA GLY A 3 1.10 -13.25 0.15
C GLY A 3 0.84 -12.84 1.61
N ARG A 4 1.33 -13.60 2.60
CA ARG A 4 1.19 -13.24 4.02
C ARG A 4 2.05 -12.04 4.41
N VAL A 5 3.31 -12.02 3.93
CA VAL A 5 4.23 -10.90 4.16
C VAL A 5 3.68 -9.63 3.52
N PHE A 6 3.18 -9.72 2.28
CA PHE A 6 2.54 -8.59 1.61
C PHE A 6 1.34 -8.04 2.37
N ASN A 7 0.46 -8.92 2.86
CA ASN A 7 -0.71 -8.52 3.63
C ASN A 7 -0.33 -7.84 4.95
N LEU A 8 0.71 -8.34 5.64
CA LEU A 8 1.26 -7.72 6.84
C LEU A 8 1.86 -6.33 6.56
N VAL A 9 2.58 -6.17 5.45
CA VAL A 9 3.14 -4.87 5.04
C VAL A 9 2.02 -3.86 4.79
N VAL A 10 1.00 -4.24 4.01
CA VAL A 10 -0.17 -3.37 3.76
C VAL A 10 -0.92 -3.04 5.05
N LEU A 11 -1.15 -4.02 5.92
CA LEU A 11 -1.80 -3.80 7.21
C LEU A 11 -1.01 -2.82 8.09
N SER A 12 0.31 -2.99 8.19
CA SER A 12 1.19 -2.11 8.95
C SER A 12 1.20 -0.67 8.41
N LEU A 13 1.12 -0.51 7.09
CA LEU A 13 1.05 0.79 6.42
C LEU A 13 -0.26 1.50 6.77
N ILE A 14 -1.40 0.79 6.71
CA ILE A 14 -2.72 1.34 7.07
C ILE A 14 -2.77 1.75 8.54
N LEU A 15 -2.26 0.90 9.44
CA LEU A 15 -2.19 1.23 10.87
C LEU A 15 -1.31 2.46 11.12
N SER A 16 -0.17 2.56 10.44
CA SER A 16 0.72 3.72 10.55
C SER A 16 0.03 5.00 10.09
N VAL A 17 -0.69 4.97 8.97
CA VAL A 17 -1.47 6.12 8.47
C VAL A 17 -2.55 6.52 9.48
N MET A 18 -3.24 5.55 10.09
CA MET A 18 -4.28 5.80 11.08
C MET A 18 -3.72 6.48 12.35
N VAL A 19 -2.57 6.03 12.84
CA VAL A 19 -1.88 6.64 13.98
C VAL A 19 -1.43 8.06 13.65
N VAL A 20 -0.77 8.24 12.50
CA VAL A 20 -0.29 9.56 12.06
C VAL A 20 -1.44 10.54 11.89
N ASN A 21 -2.59 10.10 11.36
CA ASN A 21 -3.77 10.94 11.19
C ASN A 21 -4.42 11.35 12.52
N ASN A 22 -4.28 10.56 13.59
CA ASN A 22 -4.83 10.86 14.91
C ASN A 22 -3.96 11.79 15.76
N LEU A 23 -2.70 12.06 15.37
CA LEU A 23 -1.85 13.00 16.09
C LEU A 23 -2.24 14.44 15.75
N PRO A 24 -2.64 15.29 16.72
CA PRO A 24 -2.88 16.71 16.46
C PRO A 24 -1.59 17.44 16.06
N GLU A 25 -1.72 18.57 15.35
CA GLU A 25 -0.62 19.51 14.98
C GLU A 25 0.41 19.06 13.92
N LEU A 26 0.38 17.82 13.45
CA LEU A 26 1.32 17.32 12.42
C LEU A 26 0.82 17.48 10.97
N TYR A 27 0.21 18.62 10.60
CA TYR A 27 -0.45 18.78 9.28
C TYR A 27 0.49 18.51 8.09
N THR A 28 1.66 19.14 8.05
CA THR A 28 2.64 18.96 6.97
C THR A 28 3.13 17.52 6.88
N PHE A 29 3.37 16.88 8.04
CA PHE A 29 3.81 15.49 8.10
C PHE A 29 2.72 14.53 7.62
N LYS A 30 1.46 14.74 8.02
CA LYS A 30 0.30 13.97 7.53
C LYS A 30 0.18 14.06 6.01
N THR A 31 0.33 15.25 5.43
CA THR A 31 0.23 15.46 3.98
C THR A 31 1.32 14.70 3.23
N VAL A 32 2.58 14.79 3.66
CA VAL A 32 3.70 14.06 3.04
C VAL A 32 3.51 12.54 3.22
N PHE A 33 3.14 12.10 4.41
CA PHE A 33 2.97 10.68 4.73
C PHE A 33 1.80 10.05 3.96
N ASN A 34 0.66 10.74 3.86
CA ASN A 34 -0.46 10.29 3.02
C ASN A 34 -0.06 10.24 1.54
N GLY A 35 0.71 11.22 1.04
CA GLY A 35 1.23 11.19 -0.32
C GLY A 35 2.04 9.91 -0.59
N PHE A 36 2.99 9.60 0.29
CA PHE A 36 3.77 8.36 0.21
C PHE A 36 2.91 7.10 0.29
N ALA A 37 1.95 7.05 1.21
CA ALA A 37 1.07 5.91 1.39
C ALA A 37 0.23 5.65 0.13
N VAL A 38 -0.33 6.70 -0.48
CA VAL A 38 -1.09 6.60 -1.74
C VAL A 38 -0.21 6.12 -2.87
N THR A 39 1.00 6.68 -3.03
CA THR A 39 1.95 6.23 -4.06
C THR A 39 2.29 4.74 -3.89
N MET A 40 2.57 4.28 -2.66
CA MET A 40 2.82 2.87 -2.39
C MET A 40 1.64 1.97 -2.75
N LEU A 41 0.41 2.37 -2.40
CA LEU A 41 -0.80 1.61 -2.74
C LEU A 41 -1.02 1.52 -4.25
N VAL A 42 -0.73 2.59 -5.00
CA VAL A 42 -0.84 2.58 -6.47
C VAL A 42 0.19 1.62 -7.07
N PHE A 43 1.45 1.64 -6.63
CA PHE A 43 2.46 0.70 -7.11
C PHE A 43 2.12 -0.76 -6.78
N ILE A 44 1.63 -1.00 -5.57
CA ILE A 44 1.13 -2.30 -5.12
C ILE A 44 -0.02 -2.78 -6.02
N GLY A 45 -1.01 -1.92 -6.27
CA GLY A 45 -2.16 -2.23 -7.11
C GLY A 45 -1.73 -2.53 -8.55
N ALA A 46 -0.83 -1.72 -9.11
CA ALA A 46 -0.29 -1.92 -10.45
C ALA A 46 0.47 -3.25 -10.59
N ASP A 47 1.34 -3.59 -9.62
CA ASP A 47 2.05 -4.86 -9.58
C ASP A 47 1.09 -6.05 -9.47
N TYR A 48 0.04 -5.92 -8.65
CA TYR A 48 -0.99 -6.95 -8.51
C TYR A 48 -1.77 -7.18 -9.81
N ILE A 49 -2.22 -6.10 -10.45
CA ILE A 49 -2.92 -6.15 -11.74
C ILE A 49 -2.01 -6.72 -12.83
N TYR A 50 -0.75 -6.31 -12.89
CA TYR A 50 0.23 -6.80 -13.85
C TYR A 50 0.47 -8.31 -13.68
N LYS A 51 0.65 -8.76 -12.43
CA LYS A 51 0.80 -10.19 -12.12
C LYS A 51 -0.46 -10.98 -12.46
N TYR A 52 -1.64 -10.43 -12.21
CA TYR A 52 -2.91 -11.07 -12.55
C TYR A 52 -3.05 -11.24 -14.08
N LYS A 53 -2.82 -10.17 -14.85
CA LYS A 53 -2.85 -10.18 -16.32
C LYS A 53 -1.84 -11.19 -16.90
N THR A 54 -0.64 -11.25 -16.34
CA THR A 54 0.43 -12.16 -16.80
C THR A 54 0.10 -13.63 -16.52
N ARG A 55 -0.49 -13.95 -15.37
CA ARG A 55 -0.92 -15.33 -15.08
C ARG A 55 -2.07 -15.80 -15.98
N HIS A 56 -2.97 -14.90 -16.35
CA HIS A 56 -4.07 -15.23 -17.24
C HIS A 56 -3.62 -15.48 -18.69
N LYS A 57 -2.46 -14.92 -19.10
CA LYS A 57 -1.85 -15.15 -20.41
C LYS A 57 -1.07 -16.47 -20.50
N ASN A 58 -0.62 -17.03 -19.38
CA ASN A 58 0.19 -18.26 -19.33
C ASN A 58 -0.62 -19.55 -19.16
N ASN A 59 -1.94 -19.45 -18.95
CA ASN A 59 -2.85 -20.58 -18.79
C ASN A 59 -3.74 -20.80 -20.05
N HIS A 60 -3.36 -20.20 -21.18
CA HIS A 60 -4.01 -20.34 -22.49
C HIS A 60 -2.92 -20.60 -23.53
#